data_AF-X1KB55-F1
#
_entry.id   AF-X1KB55-F1
#
_cell.length_a   1.000
_cell.length_b   1.000
_cell.length_c   1.000
_cell.angle_alpha   90.00
_cell.angle_beta   90.00
_cell.angle_gamma   90.00
#
_symmetry.space_group_name_H-M   'P 1'
#
loop_
_entity.id
_entity.type
_entity.pdbx_description
1 polymer ?
#
loop_
_entity_poly.entity_id
_entity_poly.type
_entity_poly.pdbx_seq_one_letter_code
_entity_poly.pdbx_strand_id
1 'polypeptide(L)'
;SGFRNEIKIPEGEFDLSEDDHILLGEELARKTGVYIGDFVSILTFRGEDISFAQPTFKIFQVVGFFKTGYWEYDRSMAYINLDTAYKLFGIEETDLTIGIKIKNIFKADKIVHWIRNNGLGDFYILTWMDINRILFEALRNEKVALGFVVMLIIVSGAFNIIGSLVMTIMDKRKEIGILRAIGATPSLITRIFVIDGFYIGIIGSAVGVFMGFFLTLNIEKIFSLFEFIVNGLKR
;
A
#
# COMPACT_ATOMS: atom_id res chain seq x y z
N SER A 1 14.45 -7.12 18.09
CA SER A 1 14.68 -6.09 17.06
C SER A 1 14.03 -4.81 17.53
N GLY A 2 14.82 -3.87 18.05
CA GLY A 2 14.31 -2.58 18.49
C GLY A 2 14.18 -1.60 17.32
N PHE A 3 13.37 -0.56 17.51
CA PHE A 3 13.17 0.57 16.60
C PHE A 3 14.49 1.13 16.01
N ARG A 4 15.55 1.19 16.83
CA ARG A 4 16.92 1.62 16.43
C ARG A 4 17.50 0.88 15.22
N ASN A 5 17.15 -0.39 15.02
CA ASN A 5 17.74 -1.20 13.94
C ASN A 5 16.99 -1.07 12.61
N GLU A 6 15.86 -0.36 12.59
CA GLU A 6 15.00 -0.27 11.40
C GLU A 6 15.03 1.10 10.74
N ILE A 7 15.40 2.11 11.52
CA ILE A 7 15.66 3.44 10.99
C ILE A 7 17.00 3.42 10.26
N LYS A 8 16.99 3.83 8.99
CA LYS A 8 18.21 4.10 8.25
C LYS A 8 18.73 5.48 8.62
N ILE A 9 20.03 5.55 8.88
CA ILE A 9 20.74 6.79 9.20
C ILE A 9 21.76 6.98 8.10
N PRO A 10 21.40 7.70 7.03
CA PRO A 10 22.33 7.97 5.93
C PRO A 10 23.55 8.78 6.41
N GLU A 11 23.38 9.68 7.38
CA GLU A 11 24.44 10.55 7.89
C GLU A 11 24.36 10.69 9.41
N GLY A 12 25.51 10.63 10.09
CA GLY A 12 25.64 10.75 11.54
C GLY A 12 25.43 9.43 12.29
N GLU A 13 25.07 9.53 13.58
CA GLU A 13 24.90 8.37 14.46
C GLU A 13 23.57 8.41 15.21
N PHE A 14 22.97 7.24 15.49
CA PHE A 14 21.83 7.15 16.41
C PHE A 14 22.33 7.28 17.85
N ASP A 15 22.57 8.50 18.31
CA ASP A 15 22.93 8.78 19.69
C ASP A 15 21.99 9.79 20.35
N LEU A 16 20.94 9.28 21.00
CA LEU A 16 20.04 10.05 21.84
C LEU A 16 20.27 9.75 23.34
N SER A 17 21.48 9.32 23.70
CA SER A 17 21.81 9.06 25.10
C SER A 17 21.95 10.35 25.92
N GLU A 18 22.41 11.43 25.29
CA GLU A 18 22.47 12.75 25.91
C GLU A 18 21.15 13.54 25.77
N ASP A 19 20.86 14.34 26.79
CA ASP A 19 19.63 15.15 26.90
C ASP A 19 19.53 16.25 25.82
N ASP A 20 20.67 16.64 25.23
CA ASP A 20 20.77 17.77 24.31
C ASP A 20 20.98 17.31 22.85
N HIS A 21 20.87 16.01 22.57
CA HIS A 21 20.96 15.48 21.21
C HIS A 21 19.60 15.43 20.50
N ILE A 22 19.61 15.71 19.20
CA ILE A 22 18.45 15.58 18.32
C ILE A 22 18.81 14.88 17.02
N LEU A 23 17.92 14.00 16.57
CA LEU A 23 17.93 13.42 15.23
C LEU A 23 16.83 14.09 14.41
N LEU A 24 17.16 14.54 13.21
CA LEU A 24 16.21 15.17 12.30
C LEU A 24 15.93 14.26 11.10
N GLY A 25 14.73 14.32 10.54
CA GLY A 25 14.50 13.68 9.25
C GLY A 25 15.33 14.36 8.16
N GLU A 26 15.84 13.59 7.21
CA GLU A 26 16.71 14.09 6.12
C GLU A 26 16.08 15.28 5.37
N GLU A 27 14.78 15.22 5.14
CA GLU A 27 14.03 16.27 4.44
C GLU A 27 13.78 17.50 5.31
N LEU A 28 13.60 17.31 6.62
CA LEU A 28 13.51 18.40 7.57
C LEU A 28 14.84 19.16 7.63
N ALA A 29 15.96 18.43 7.75
CA ALA A 29 17.30 19.01 7.80
C ALA A 29 17.63 19.80 6.53
N ARG A 30 17.30 19.26 5.35
CA ARG A 30 17.48 19.96 4.07
C ARG A 30 16.63 21.22 3.98
N LYS A 31 15.39 21.19 4.49
CA LYS A 31 14.49 22.35 4.49
C LYS A 31 14.98 23.45 5.42
N THR A 32 15.57 23.10 6.57
CA THR A 32 16.11 24.06 7.54
C THR A 32 17.55 24.46 7.25
N GLY A 33 18.25 23.76 6.36
CA GLY A 33 19.64 24.05 5.97
C GLY A 33 20.66 23.73 7.05
N VAL A 34 20.35 22.76 7.92
CA VAL A 34 21.20 22.38 9.06
C VAL A 34 22.08 21.18 8.72
N TYR A 35 23.29 21.16 9.26
CA TYR A 35 24.26 20.08 9.12
C TYR A 35 24.49 19.37 10.47
N ILE A 36 25.14 18.21 10.42
CA ILE A 36 25.53 17.50 11.64
C ILE A 36 26.54 18.34 12.42
N GLY A 37 26.32 18.49 13.72
CA GLY A 37 27.08 19.35 14.61
C GLY A 37 26.47 20.74 14.80
N ASP A 38 25.49 21.14 13.98
CA ASP A 38 24.76 22.39 14.18
C ASP A 38 23.83 22.32 15.39
N PHE A 39 23.42 23.49 15.86
CA PHE A 39 22.48 23.62 16.96
C PHE A 39 21.13 24.12 16.46
N VAL A 40 20.07 23.44 16.88
CA VAL A 40 18.67 23.81 16.59
C VAL A 40 17.91 24.05 17.88
N SER A 41 17.00 25.01 17.88
CA SER A 41 16.12 25.25 19.02
C SER A 41 14.72 24.70 18.76
N ILE A 42 14.17 24.00 19.75
CA ILE A 42 12.74 23.69 19.80
C ILE A 42 12.08 24.70 20.71
N LEU A 43 11.07 25.39 20.19
CA LEU A 43 10.19 26.29 20.94
C LEU A 43 8.84 25.60 21.11
N THR A 44 8.38 25.47 22.35
CA THR A 44 7.06 24.93 22.67
C THR A 44 6.40 25.76 23.77
N PHE A 45 5.08 25.67 23.89
CA PHE A 45 4.29 26.33 24.91
C PHE A 45 3.79 25.27 25.90
N ARG A 46 3.99 25.52 27.20
CA ARG A 46 3.56 24.60 28.25
C ARG A 46 2.29 25.10 28.94
N GLY A 47 1.23 24.28 28.93
CA GLY A 47 -0.05 24.52 29.60
C GLY A 47 -1.25 24.15 28.74
N GLU A 48 -2.38 23.79 29.36
CA GLU A 48 -3.64 23.48 28.65
C GLU A 48 -4.22 24.71 27.91
N ASP A 49 -3.90 25.91 28.41
CA ASP A 49 -4.43 27.17 27.90
C ASP A 49 -3.30 27.99 27.24
N ILE A 50 -3.29 28.01 25.91
CA ILE A 50 -2.24 28.67 25.09
C ILE A 50 -2.11 30.15 25.45
N SER A 51 -3.19 30.77 25.95
CA SER A 51 -3.25 32.18 26.35
C SER A 51 -2.37 32.54 27.56
N PHE A 52 -2.03 31.57 28.42
CA PHE A 52 -1.21 31.77 29.62
C PHE A 52 0.07 30.90 29.63
N ALA A 53 0.30 30.15 28.55
CA ALA A 53 1.43 29.24 28.47
C ALA A 53 2.76 30.00 28.34
N GLN A 54 3.74 29.66 29.19
CA GLN A 54 5.08 30.23 29.07
C GLN A 54 5.84 29.52 27.94
N PRO A 55 6.44 30.27 27.00
CA PRO A 55 7.28 29.69 25.97
C PRO A 55 8.52 29.05 26.62
N THR A 56 8.69 27.76 26.40
CA THR A 56 9.91 27.03 26.78
C THR A 56 10.69 26.76 25.51
N PHE A 57 11.98 27.08 25.51
CA PHE A 57 12.88 26.70 24.42
C PHE A 57 14.05 25.90 24.96
N LYS A 58 14.50 24.92 24.17
CA LYS A 58 15.71 24.14 24.43
C LYS A 58 16.53 24.05 23.16
N ILE A 59 17.84 24.20 23.29
CA ILE A 59 18.80 24.06 22.20
C ILE A 59 19.28 22.61 22.17
N PHE A 60 19.35 22.04 20.98
CA PHE A 60 19.80 20.68 20.73
C PHE A 60 20.91 20.67 19.69
N GLN A 61 21.89 19.80 19.86
CA GLN A 61 22.90 19.49 18.88
C GLN A 61 22.40 18.42 17.91
N VAL A 62 22.51 18.68 16.61
CA VAL A 62 22.14 17.74 15.55
C VAL A 62 23.22 16.68 15.43
N VAL A 63 22.91 15.43 15.80
CA VAL A 63 23.87 14.32 15.80
C VAL A 63 23.72 13.36 14.62
N GLY A 64 22.62 13.47 13.88
CA GLY A 64 22.39 12.64 12.71
C GLY A 64 21.05 12.89 12.03
N PHE A 65 20.94 12.33 10.83
CA PHE A 65 19.74 12.39 10.01
C PHE A 65 19.17 11.01 9.78
N PHE A 66 17.86 10.87 9.94
CA PHE A 66 17.16 9.62 9.68
C PHE A 66 16.37 9.67 8.37
N LYS A 67 16.19 8.50 7.77
CA LYS A 67 15.38 8.29 6.57
C LYS A 67 14.46 7.10 6.74
N THR A 68 13.16 7.36 6.71
CA THR A 68 12.10 6.34 6.80
C THR A 68 11.68 5.83 5.43
N GLY A 69 11.99 6.59 4.36
CA GLY A 69 11.52 6.30 3.00
C GLY A 69 10.13 6.85 2.71
N TYR A 70 9.45 7.41 3.71
CA TYR A 70 8.22 8.17 3.55
C TYR A 70 8.53 9.66 3.69
N TRP A 71 8.43 10.37 2.57
CA TRP A 71 8.75 11.79 2.46
C TRP A 71 8.11 12.65 3.56
N GLU A 72 6.83 12.42 3.87
CA GLU A 72 6.10 13.25 4.82
C GLU A 72 6.64 13.13 6.26
N TYR A 73 7.09 11.93 6.65
CA TYR A 73 7.73 11.71 7.95
C TYR A 73 9.13 12.30 7.98
N ASP A 74 9.92 12.07 6.94
CA ASP A 74 11.29 12.60 6.85
C ASP A 74 11.30 14.15 6.85
N ARG A 75 10.21 14.79 6.41
CA ARG A 75 10.08 16.26 6.32
C ARG A 75 9.62 16.92 7.62
N SER A 76 8.98 16.19 8.53
CA SER A 76 8.24 16.78 9.66
C SER A 76 8.60 16.21 11.03
N MET A 77 9.36 15.13 11.11
CA MET A 77 9.69 14.46 12.38
C MET A 77 11.12 14.74 12.84
N ALA A 78 11.27 14.73 14.17
CA ALA A 78 12.53 14.73 14.88
C ALA A 78 12.45 13.77 16.07
N TYR A 79 13.57 13.19 16.48
CA TYR A 79 13.67 12.37 17.69
C TYR A 79 14.61 13.01 18.69
N ILE A 80 14.20 13.01 19.96
CA ILE A 80 14.97 13.48 21.11
C ILE A 80 14.94 12.40 22.21
N ASN A 81 15.78 12.56 23.22
CA ASN A 81 15.70 11.73 24.41
C ASN A 81 14.32 11.84 25.10
N LEU A 82 13.79 10.71 25.57
CA LEU A 82 12.46 10.63 26.20
C LEU A 82 12.38 11.44 27.50
N ASP A 83 13.42 11.40 28.34
CA ASP A 83 13.49 12.16 29.59
C ASP A 83 13.48 13.66 29.32
N THR A 84 14.15 14.09 28.26
CA THR A 84 14.10 15.48 27.80
C THR A 84 12.72 15.86 27.26
N ALA A 85 12.03 14.95 26.56
CA ALA A 85 10.68 15.20 26.09
C ALA A 85 9.69 15.44 27.25
N TYR A 86 9.77 14.66 28.34
CA TYR A 86 8.95 14.90 29.54
C TYR A 86 9.17 16.29 30.14
N LYS A 87 10.44 16.69 30.28
CA LYS A 87 10.80 18.01 30.84
C LYS A 87 10.32 19.16 29.94
N LEU A 88 10.53 19.03 28.63
CA LEU A 88 10.29 20.09 27.63
C LEU A 88 8.80 20.28 27.33
N PHE A 89 8.06 19.19 27.15
CA PHE A 89 6.64 19.24 26.77
C PHE A 89 5.69 19.15 27.97
N GLY A 90 6.19 18.82 29.17
CA GLY A 90 5.35 18.67 30.37
C GLY A 90 4.40 17.47 30.28
N ILE A 91 4.78 16.45 29.51
CA ILE A 91 4.02 15.22 29.30
C ILE A 91 4.19 14.34 30.55
N GLU A 92 3.09 13.77 31.06
CA GLU A 92 3.15 12.79 32.15
C GLU A 92 3.36 11.37 31.60
N GLU A 93 3.87 10.43 32.40
CA GLU A 93 4.05 9.03 31.96
C GLU A 93 2.73 8.38 31.49
N THR A 94 1.60 8.87 31.97
CA THR A 94 0.25 8.40 31.58
C THR A 94 -0.16 8.78 30.16
N ASP A 95 0.47 9.77 29.54
CA ASP A 95 0.16 10.23 28.18
C ASP A 95 1.00 9.51 27.10
N LEU A 96 1.83 8.55 27.51
CA LEU A 96 2.68 7.77 26.61
C LEU A 96 1.85 6.91 25.66
N THR A 97 2.14 7.06 24.36
CA THR A 97 1.71 6.08 23.36
C THR A 97 2.78 5.01 23.19
N ILE A 98 2.44 3.77 23.53
CA ILE A 98 3.35 2.63 23.37
C ILE A 98 3.16 2.00 21.99
N GLY A 99 4.18 2.09 21.14
CA GLY A 99 4.22 1.44 19.84
C GLY A 99 4.63 -0.04 19.96
N ILE A 100 3.71 -0.97 19.65
CA ILE A 100 4.03 -2.41 19.63
C ILE A 100 4.27 -2.85 18.19
N LYS A 101 5.52 -3.22 17.88
CA LYS A 101 5.83 -3.81 16.58
C LYS A 101 5.43 -5.28 16.53
N ILE A 102 4.58 -5.63 15.57
CA ILE A 102 4.15 -7.01 15.30
C ILE A 102 4.86 -7.58 14.07
N LYS A 103 5.21 -8.87 14.08
CA LYS A 103 5.88 -9.53 12.95
C LYS A 103 5.01 -9.60 11.69
N ASN A 104 3.71 -9.83 11.87
CA ASN A 104 2.76 -9.91 10.78
C ASN A 104 1.71 -8.81 10.94
N ILE A 105 1.80 -7.79 10.08
CA ILE A 105 0.94 -6.60 10.12
C ILE A 105 -0.55 -6.93 9.92
N PHE A 106 -0.87 -8.03 9.23
CA PHE A 106 -2.25 -8.48 8.98
C PHE A 106 -2.88 -9.18 10.19
N LYS A 107 -2.12 -9.43 11.25
CA LYS A 107 -2.64 -9.98 12.51
C LYS A 107 -2.95 -8.89 13.54
N ALA A 108 -2.81 -7.61 13.19
CA ALA A 108 -3.04 -6.49 14.10
C ALA A 108 -4.41 -6.59 14.81
N ASP A 109 -5.50 -6.76 14.05
CA ASP A 109 -6.85 -6.84 14.62
C ASP A 109 -7.03 -7.98 15.61
N LYS A 110 -6.42 -9.15 15.31
CA LYS A 110 -6.45 -10.32 16.21
C LYS A 110 -5.70 -10.04 17.52
N ILE A 111 -4.58 -9.34 17.42
CA ILE A 111 -3.77 -8.95 18.59
C ILE A 111 -4.52 -7.91 19.42
N VAL A 112 -5.14 -6.90 18.79
CA VAL A 112 -5.98 -5.92 19.50
C VAL A 112 -7.12 -6.61 20.24
N HIS A 113 -7.83 -7.53 19.59
CA HIS A 113 -8.90 -8.27 20.23
C HIS A 113 -8.39 -9.13 21.40
N TRP A 114 -7.23 -9.76 21.24
CA TRP A 114 -6.58 -10.50 22.32
C TRP A 114 -6.20 -9.59 23.50
N ILE A 115 -5.60 -8.42 23.25
CA ILE A 115 -5.23 -7.46 24.31
C ILE A 115 -6.47 -7.00 25.08
N ARG A 116 -7.55 -6.64 24.37
CA ARG A 116 -8.81 -6.21 25.00
C ARG A 116 -9.42 -7.30 25.88
N ASN A 117 -9.42 -8.55 25.42
CA ASN A 117 -10.05 -9.66 26.16
C ASN A 117 -9.22 -10.16 27.35
N ASN A 118 -7.90 -9.92 27.37
CA ASN A 118 -7.01 -10.37 28.45
C ASN A 118 -6.83 -9.32 29.56
N GLY A 119 -7.60 -8.22 29.53
CA GLY A 119 -7.71 -7.30 30.67
C GLY A 119 -6.44 -6.50 30.98
N LEU A 120 -5.61 -6.18 29.97
CA LEU A 120 -4.38 -5.41 30.16
C LEU A 120 -4.61 -3.96 30.61
N GLY A 121 -5.85 -3.47 30.60
CA GLY A 121 -6.23 -2.12 31.04
C GLY A 121 -7.15 -1.44 30.04
N ASP A 122 -7.63 -0.25 30.40
CA ASP A 122 -8.52 0.58 29.58
C ASP A 122 -7.70 1.42 28.58
N PHE A 123 -6.97 0.75 27.69
CA PHE A 123 -6.13 1.39 26.70
C PHE A 123 -6.90 1.72 25.43
N TYR A 124 -6.68 2.92 24.89
CA TYR A 124 -7.10 3.24 23.53
C TYR A 124 -6.11 2.63 22.53
N ILE A 125 -6.43 1.44 22.04
CA ILE A 125 -5.56 0.69 21.12
C ILE A 125 -5.91 1.06 19.68
N LEU A 126 -4.94 1.65 18.98
CA LEU A 126 -4.98 1.93 17.55
C LEU A 126 -4.07 0.97 16.79
N THR A 127 -4.56 0.42 15.69
CA THR A 127 -3.70 -0.28 14.73
C THR A 127 -3.10 0.67 13.71
N TRP A 128 -2.04 0.24 13.04
CA TRP A 128 -1.47 0.96 11.91
C TRP A 128 -2.48 1.17 10.76
N MET A 129 -3.50 0.30 10.64
CA MET A 129 -4.60 0.44 9.67
C MET A 129 -5.60 1.51 10.11
N ASP A 130 -5.87 1.64 11.41
CA ASP A 130 -6.76 2.67 11.95
C ASP A 130 -6.17 4.07 11.73
N ILE A 131 -4.87 4.22 12.00
CA ILE A 131 -4.13 5.48 11.80
C ILE A 131 -4.15 5.91 10.33
N ASN A 132 -4.08 4.94 9.40
CA ASN A 132 -4.03 5.20 7.96
C ASN A 132 -5.35 4.83 7.25
N ARG A 133 -6.48 4.89 7.96
CA ARG A 133 -7.78 4.40 7.46
C ARG A 133 -8.16 5.00 6.11
N ILE A 134 -7.92 6.30 5.91
CA ILE A 134 -8.24 7.00 4.65
C ILE A 134 -7.47 6.38 3.46
N LEU A 135 -6.18 6.10 3.63
CA LEU A 135 -5.37 5.45 2.60
C LEU A 135 -5.90 4.03 2.30
N PHE A 136 -6.21 3.26 3.33
CA PHE A 136 -6.72 1.90 3.16
C PHE A 136 -8.12 1.86 2.52
N GLU A 137 -9.00 2.79 2.88
CA GLU A 137 -10.30 2.94 2.25
C GLU A 137 -10.18 3.36 0.79
N ALA A 138 -9.27 4.29 0.47
CA ALA A 138 -8.98 4.68 -0.91
C ALA A 138 -8.47 3.48 -1.73
N LEU A 139 -7.48 2.75 -1.23
CA LEU A 139 -6.94 1.54 -1.89
C LEU A 139 -7.99 0.44 -2.05
N ARG A 140 -8.89 0.27 -1.08
CA ARG A 140 -9.98 -0.70 -1.17
C ARG A 140 -10.97 -0.29 -2.26
N ASN A 141 -11.38 0.97 -2.28
CA ASN A 141 -12.30 1.50 -3.28
C ASN A 141 -11.70 1.42 -4.69
N GLU A 142 -10.40 1.68 -4.82
CA GLU A 142 -9.66 1.50 -6.08
C GLU A 142 -9.69 0.03 -6.54
N LYS A 143 -9.41 -0.92 -5.64
CA LYS A 143 -9.51 -2.36 -5.95
C LYS A 143 -10.91 -2.77 -6.39
N VAL A 144 -11.95 -2.22 -5.78
CA VAL A 144 -13.34 -2.46 -6.18
C VAL A 144 -13.61 -1.89 -7.57
N ALA A 145 -13.16 -0.67 -7.86
CA ALA A 145 -13.29 -0.06 -9.19
C ALA A 145 -12.57 -0.88 -10.28
N LEU A 146 -11.34 -1.33 -10.01
CA LEU A 146 -10.61 -2.24 -10.91
C LEU A 146 -11.36 -3.57 -11.09
N GLY A 147 -11.98 -4.09 -10.03
CA GLY A 147 -12.85 -5.27 -10.09
C GLY A 147 -14.01 -5.10 -11.08
N PHE A 148 -14.67 -3.94 -11.08
CA PHE A 148 -15.71 -3.64 -12.07
C PHE A 148 -15.17 -3.59 -13.50
N VAL A 149 -14.00 -2.98 -13.72
CA VAL A 149 -13.37 -2.93 -15.05
C VAL A 149 -13.03 -4.34 -15.55
N VAL A 150 -12.39 -5.16 -14.71
CA VAL A 150 -12.05 -6.55 -15.05
C VAL A 150 -13.32 -7.37 -15.34
N MET A 151 -14.38 -7.18 -14.56
CA MET A 151 -15.66 -7.84 -14.81
C MET A 151 -16.23 -7.47 -16.18
N LEU A 152 -16.21 -6.19 -16.57
CA LEU A 152 -16.68 -5.75 -17.88
C LEU A 152 -15.87 -6.34 -19.03
N ILE A 153 -14.54 -6.46 -18.86
CA ILE A 153 -13.67 -7.11 -19.85
C ILE A 153 -14.06 -8.60 -20.01
N ILE A 154 -14.28 -9.32 -18.90
CA ILE A 154 -14.70 -10.72 -18.92
C ILE A 154 -16.06 -10.86 -19.63
N VAL A 155 -17.02 -10.01 -19.29
CA VAL A 155 -18.37 -10.00 -19.91
C VAL A 155 -18.27 -9.71 -21.41
N SER A 156 -17.49 -8.71 -21.80
CA SER A 156 -17.23 -8.39 -23.21
C SER A 156 -16.60 -9.57 -23.95
N GLY A 157 -15.60 -10.22 -23.35
CA GLY A 157 -14.97 -11.43 -23.90
C GLY A 157 -15.97 -12.59 -24.06
N ALA A 158 -16.83 -12.81 -23.06
CA ALA A 158 -17.85 -13.84 -23.12
C ALA A 158 -18.85 -13.61 -24.27
N PHE A 159 -19.30 -12.36 -24.49
CA PHE A 159 -20.15 -12.02 -25.63
C PHE A 159 -19.49 -12.32 -26.97
N ASN A 160 -18.18 -12.04 -27.10
CA ASN A 160 -17.44 -12.35 -28.32
C ASN A 160 -17.37 -13.87 -28.58
N ILE A 161 -17.11 -14.68 -27.54
CA ILE A 161 -17.11 -16.15 -27.67
C ILE A 161 -18.51 -16.66 -28.05
N ILE A 162 -19.57 -16.16 -27.40
CA ILE A 162 -20.95 -16.53 -27.73
C ILE A 162 -21.26 -16.18 -29.19
N GLY A 163 -20.90 -14.98 -29.64
CA GLY A 163 -21.09 -14.56 -31.03
C GLY A 163 -20.39 -15.48 -32.03
N SER A 164 -19.14 -15.86 -31.74
CA SER A 164 -18.36 -16.79 -32.57
C SER A 164 -18.98 -18.21 -32.60
N LEU A 165 -19.46 -18.72 -31.46
CA LEU A 165 -20.14 -20.01 -31.39
C LEU A 165 -21.45 -19.99 -32.19
N VAL A 166 -22.25 -18.92 -32.07
CA VAL A 166 -23.49 -18.77 -32.84
C VAL A 166 -23.20 -18.75 -34.34
N MET A 167 -22.19 -18.01 -34.78
CA MET A 167 -21.76 -17.98 -36.19
C MET A 167 -21.37 -19.39 -36.67
N THR A 168 -20.58 -20.11 -35.87
CA THR A 168 -20.15 -21.49 -36.19
C THR A 168 -21.35 -22.45 -36.30
N ILE A 169 -22.34 -22.32 -35.42
CA ILE A 169 -23.58 -23.11 -35.47
C ILE A 169 -24.35 -22.82 -36.76
N MET A 170 -24.44 -21.54 -37.16
CA MET A 170 -25.14 -21.12 -38.38
C MET A 170 -24.49 -21.72 -39.64
N ASP A 171 -23.16 -21.71 -39.70
CA ASP A 171 -22.41 -22.30 -40.82
C ASP A 171 -22.60 -23.81 -40.90
N LYS A 172 -22.70 -24.47 -39.74
CA LYS A 172 -22.85 -25.94 -39.61
C LYS A 172 -24.29 -26.43 -39.62
N ARG A 173 -25.28 -25.55 -39.86
CA ARG A 173 -26.71 -25.86 -39.77
C ARG A 173 -27.16 -27.05 -40.63
N LYS A 174 -26.61 -27.22 -41.84
CA LYS A 174 -26.94 -28.35 -42.73
C LYS A 174 -26.44 -29.69 -42.17
N GLU A 175 -25.19 -29.71 -41.69
CA GLU A 175 -24.58 -30.89 -41.07
C GLU A 175 -25.35 -31.31 -39.81
N ILE A 176 -25.74 -30.35 -38.98
CA ILE A 176 -26.60 -30.59 -37.81
C ILE A 176 -27.95 -31.20 -38.22
N GLY A 177 -28.54 -30.74 -39.33
CA GLY A 177 -29.78 -31.29 -39.88
C GLY A 177 -29.65 -32.77 -40.27
N ILE A 178 -28.52 -33.16 -40.89
CA ILE A 178 -28.23 -34.56 -41.24
C ILE A 178 -28.05 -35.40 -39.97
N LEU A 179 -27.28 -34.91 -38.98
CA LEU A 179 -27.11 -35.59 -37.69
C LEU A 179 -28.45 -35.85 -36.99
N ARG A 180 -29.35 -34.86 -36.99
CA ARG A 180 -30.69 -35.02 -36.43
C ARG A 180 -31.53 -36.05 -37.19
N ALA A 181 -31.39 -36.13 -38.51
CA ALA A 181 -32.09 -37.12 -39.33
C ALA A 181 -31.62 -38.56 -39.04
N ILE A 182 -30.35 -38.74 -38.65
CA ILE A 182 -29.77 -40.04 -38.26
C ILE A 182 -30.06 -40.38 -36.78
N GLY A 183 -30.76 -39.49 -36.04
CA GLY A 183 -31.22 -39.75 -34.67
C GLY A 183 -30.48 -39.00 -33.56
N ALA A 184 -29.61 -38.04 -33.90
CA ALA A 184 -28.96 -37.22 -32.88
C ALA A 184 -29.98 -36.36 -32.10
N THR A 185 -29.91 -36.41 -30.77
CA THR A 185 -30.77 -35.62 -29.90
C THR A 185 -30.30 -34.16 -29.80
N PRO A 186 -31.20 -33.19 -29.56
CA PRO A 186 -30.81 -31.78 -29.37
C PRO A 186 -29.79 -31.57 -28.24
N SER A 187 -29.89 -32.37 -27.16
CA SER A 187 -28.94 -32.31 -26.04
C SER A 187 -27.52 -32.71 -26.45
N LEU A 188 -27.37 -33.72 -27.33
CA LEU A 188 -26.06 -34.12 -27.85
C LEU A 188 -25.41 -32.97 -28.63
N ILE A 189 -26.19 -32.28 -29.46
CA ILE A 189 -25.71 -31.14 -30.26
C ILE A 189 -25.27 -29.98 -29.33
N THR A 190 -26.11 -29.62 -28.35
CA THR A 190 -25.75 -28.58 -27.37
C THR A 190 -24.47 -28.94 -26.61
N ARG A 191 -24.28 -30.20 -26.23
CA ARG A 191 -23.09 -30.66 -25.52
C ARG A 191 -21.81 -30.49 -26.35
N ILE A 192 -21.86 -30.75 -27.65
CA ILE A 192 -20.71 -30.55 -28.56
C ILE A 192 -20.28 -29.08 -28.55
N PHE A 193 -21.22 -28.14 -28.70
CA PHE A 193 -20.89 -26.71 -28.73
C PHE A 193 -20.47 -26.16 -27.36
N VAL A 194 -20.99 -26.70 -26.25
CA VAL A 194 -20.51 -26.35 -24.90
C VAL A 194 -19.05 -26.80 -24.71
N ILE A 195 -18.70 -28.00 -25.20
CA ILE A 195 -17.33 -28.51 -25.15
C ILE A 195 -16.41 -27.66 -26.03
N ASP A 196 -16.88 -27.25 -27.22
CA ASP A 196 -16.12 -26.38 -28.12
C ASP A 196 -15.82 -25.01 -27.48
N GLY A 197 -16.83 -24.38 -26.87
CA GLY A 197 -16.65 -23.15 -26.09
C GLY A 197 -15.70 -23.33 -24.91
N PHE A 198 -15.72 -24.48 -24.24
CA PHE A 198 -14.79 -24.81 -23.17
C PHE A 198 -13.34 -24.94 -23.67
N TYR A 199 -13.11 -25.55 -24.84
CA TYR A 199 -11.79 -25.61 -25.46
C TYR A 199 -11.26 -24.22 -25.82
N ILE A 200 -12.08 -23.37 -26.44
CA ILE A 200 -11.72 -21.98 -26.74
C ILE A 200 -11.34 -21.24 -25.44
N GLY A 201 -12.13 -21.43 -24.37
CA GLY A 201 -11.87 -20.84 -23.06
C GLY A 201 -10.55 -21.30 -22.43
N ILE A 202 -10.25 -22.60 -22.45
CA ILE A 202 -8.98 -23.14 -21.93
C ILE A 202 -7.79 -22.60 -22.72
N ILE A 203 -7.84 -22.70 -24.05
CA ILE A 203 -6.73 -22.26 -24.90
C ILE A 203 -6.52 -20.75 -24.73
N GLY A 204 -7.60 -19.97 -24.76
CA GLY A 204 -7.55 -18.54 -24.52
C GLY A 204 -6.97 -18.17 -23.16
N SER A 205 -7.38 -18.89 -22.09
CA SER A 205 -6.84 -18.69 -20.74
C SER A 205 -5.36 -19.05 -20.65
N ALA A 206 -4.93 -20.16 -21.25
CA ALA A 206 -3.53 -20.57 -21.27
C ALA A 206 -2.65 -19.56 -22.00
N VAL A 207 -3.08 -19.10 -23.19
CA VAL A 207 -2.38 -18.06 -23.95
C VAL A 207 -2.37 -16.74 -23.19
N GLY A 208 -3.49 -16.36 -22.57
CA GLY A 208 -3.61 -15.15 -21.77
C GLY A 208 -2.69 -15.14 -20.55
N VAL A 209 -2.60 -16.25 -19.81
CA VAL A 209 -1.68 -16.42 -18.68
C VAL A 209 -0.23 -16.35 -19.16
N PHE A 210 0.10 -17.04 -20.25
CA PHE A 210 1.45 -17.00 -20.80
C PHE A 210 1.85 -15.57 -21.22
N MET A 211 0.97 -14.87 -21.93
CA MET A 211 1.20 -13.51 -22.38
C MET A 211 1.27 -12.53 -21.19
N GLY A 212 0.39 -12.67 -20.19
CA GLY A 212 0.43 -11.87 -18.97
C GLY A 212 1.70 -12.08 -18.15
N PHE A 213 2.17 -13.32 -18.03
CA PHE A 213 3.44 -13.63 -17.40
C PHE A 213 4.62 -13.01 -18.15
N PHE A 214 4.65 -13.15 -19.48
CA PHE A 214 5.69 -12.56 -20.32
C PHE A 214 5.72 -11.02 -20.23
N LEU A 215 4.56 -10.38 -20.22
CA LEU A 215 4.44 -8.93 -20.03
C LEU A 215 4.94 -8.49 -18.66
N THR A 216 4.60 -9.24 -17.60
CA THR A 216 5.02 -8.92 -16.23
C THR A 216 6.55 -8.93 -16.08
N LEU A 217 7.23 -9.89 -16.72
CA LEU A 217 8.70 -9.96 -16.71
C LEU A 217 9.38 -8.82 -17.49
N ASN A 218 8.69 -8.20 -18.44
CA ASN A 218 9.24 -7.15 -19.31
C ASN A 218 8.62 -5.78 -19.04
N ILE A 219 8.03 -5.58 -17.85
CA ILE A 219 7.25 -4.38 -17.54
C ILE A 219 8.07 -3.09 -17.71
N GLU A 220 9.34 -3.09 -17.28
CA GLU A 220 10.24 -1.94 -17.42
C GLU A 220 10.46 -1.55 -18.90
N LYS A 221 10.68 -2.53 -19.77
CA LYS A 221 10.86 -2.30 -21.21
C LYS A 221 9.59 -1.78 -21.85
N ILE A 222 8.43 -2.29 -21.45
CA ILE A 222 7.13 -1.84 -21.96
C ILE A 222 6.87 -0.39 -21.58
N PHE A 223 7.16 0.00 -20.33
CA PHE A 223 7.08 1.40 -19.91
C PHE A 223 7.99 2.30 -20.74
N SER A 224 9.24 1.91 -20.96
CA SER A 224 10.17 2.69 -21.78
C SER A 224 9.72 2.84 -23.24
N LEU A 225 9.10 1.80 -23.82
CA LEU A 225 8.53 1.85 -25.16
C LEU A 225 7.34 2.80 -25.22
N PHE A 226 6.47 2.75 -24.20
CA PHE A 226 5.31 3.62 -24.10
C PHE A 226 5.71 5.08 -23.96
N GLU A 227 6.72 5.37 -23.13
CA GLU A 227 7.31 6.71 -23.01
C GLU A 227 7.92 7.18 -24.33
N PHE A 228 8.63 6.32 -25.07
CA PHE A 228 9.18 6.65 -26.38
C PHE A 228 8.07 7.02 -27.38
N ILE A 229 6.98 6.25 -27.43
CA ILE A 229 5.85 6.49 -28.33
C ILE A 229 5.15 7.82 -27.96
N VAL A 230 4.84 8.03 -26.68
CA VAL A 230 4.15 9.23 -26.21
C VAL A 230 5.01 10.48 -26.42
N ASN A 231 6.30 10.41 -26.11
CA ASN A 231 7.22 11.52 -26.33
C ASN A 231 7.46 11.78 -27.83
N GLY A 232 7.41 10.74 -28.67
CA GLY A 232 7.43 10.86 -30.13
C GLY A 232 6.18 11.52 -30.70
N LEU A 233 5.02 11.34 -30.07
CA LEU A 233 3.73 11.94 -30.48
C LEU A 233 3.57 13.40 -30.02
N LYS A 234 4.33 13.82 -29.01
CA LYS A 234 4.39 15.21 -28.52
C LYS A 234 5.37 16.10 -29.29
N ARG A 235 6.12 15.54 -30.24
CA ARG A 235 7.03 16.26 -31.15
C ARG A 235 6.39 16.44 -32.51
#